data_AF-A0A1A2NJV2-F1
#
_entry.id   AF-A0A1A2NJV2-F1
#
_cell.length_a   1.000
_cell.length_b   1.000
_cell.length_c   1.000
_cell.angle_alpha   90.00
_cell.angle_beta   90.00
_cell.angle_gamma   90.00
#
_symmetry.space_group_name_H-M   'P 1'
#
loop_
_entity.id
_entity.type
_entity.pdbx_description
1 polymer ?
#
loop_
_entity_poly.entity_id
_entity_poly.type
_entity_poly.pdbx_seq_one_letter_code
_entity_poly.pdbx_strand_id
1 'polypeptide(L)'
;MTMRVRGAAIAIGLAIECAVALPVATAHPSEPGVVNYAVLGKGSVGNIVGGPMAWESVFTRPVQGDWVDIPVCNNWADIGLPEVYDDPDLASFNGAVTQTAANDQTHFVKQAVGVFATNDAADRAFHRLVDRTVGCSGQTTAMHLDNGATQVWSFDGGPPGAADASWTKQEAGTDR
;
A
#
# COMPACT_ATOMS: atom_id res chain seq x y z
N MET A 1 89.43 7.82 -13.73
CA MET A 1 89.07 6.66 -12.90
C MET A 1 88.46 7.27 -11.64
N THR A 2 87.14 7.34 -11.41
CA THR A 2 86.11 6.31 -11.53
C THR A 2 84.73 6.98 -11.54
N MET A 3 83.80 6.36 -12.27
CA MET A 3 82.39 6.69 -12.54
C MET A 3 81.49 6.72 -11.28
N ARG A 4 80.41 7.53 -11.32
CA ARG A 4 79.05 7.16 -10.81
C ARG A 4 77.98 8.21 -11.16
N VAL A 5 77.25 7.94 -12.25
CA VAL A 5 75.85 8.36 -12.48
C VAL A 5 74.94 7.48 -11.62
N ARG A 6 73.85 8.01 -11.02
CA ARG A 6 72.45 7.48 -10.85
C ARG A 6 71.72 8.50 -9.94
N GLY A 7 70.47 8.94 -10.09
CA GLY A 7 69.34 8.64 -10.95
C GLY A 7 68.13 9.20 -10.18
N ALA A 8 67.39 10.17 -10.73
CA ALA A 8 66.27 10.80 -10.05
C ALA A 8 65.05 9.86 -10.05
N ALA A 9 64.61 9.44 -8.86
CA ALA A 9 63.41 8.63 -8.69
C ALA A 9 62.18 9.55 -8.62
N ILE A 10 61.32 9.48 -9.64
CA ILE A 10 59.97 10.04 -9.62
C ILE A 10 59.09 9.04 -8.88
N ALA A 11 58.62 9.40 -7.69
CA ALA A 11 57.64 8.61 -6.95
C ALA A 11 56.23 8.96 -7.45
N ILE A 12 55.63 8.08 -8.25
CA ILE A 12 54.20 8.11 -8.58
C ILE A 12 53.49 7.43 -7.40
N GLY A 13 52.81 8.21 -6.56
CA GLY A 13 51.94 7.68 -5.52
C GLY A 13 50.63 7.18 -6.13
N LEU A 14 50.41 5.88 -6.12
CA LEU A 14 49.08 5.28 -6.31
C LEU A 14 48.23 5.58 -5.07
N ALA A 15 47.23 6.45 -5.20
CA ALA A 15 46.15 6.56 -4.22
C ALA A 15 45.20 5.37 -4.46
N ILE A 16 45.25 4.38 -3.57
CA ILE A 16 44.25 3.31 -3.50
C ILE A 16 43.05 3.90 -2.75
N GLU A 17 42.03 4.30 -3.49
CA GLU A 17 40.72 4.65 -2.93
C GLU A 17 40.04 3.35 -2.48
N CYS A 18 40.25 2.96 -1.22
CA CYS A 18 39.43 1.95 -0.56
C CYS A 18 38.04 2.54 -0.33
N ALA A 19 37.15 2.39 -1.32
CA ALA A 19 35.72 2.58 -1.14
C ALA A 19 35.22 1.52 -0.14
N VAL A 20 35.04 1.93 1.11
CA VAL A 20 34.43 1.09 2.15
C VAL A 20 32.95 0.98 1.82
N ALA A 21 32.57 -0.10 1.12
CA ALA A 21 31.16 -0.42 0.91
C ALA A 21 30.53 -0.74 2.27
N LEU A 22 29.81 0.24 2.84
CA LEU A 22 28.97 -0.01 4.01
C LEU A 22 27.92 -1.05 3.62
N PRO A 23 27.72 -2.13 4.40
CA PRO A 23 26.70 -3.11 4.10
C PRO A 23 25.35 -2.41 4.11
N VAL A 24 24.70 -2.35 2.95
CA VAL A 24 23.30 -1.94 2.84
C VAL A 24 22.51 -3.04 3.53
N ALA A 25 21.97 -2.75 4.72
CA ALA A 25 21.08 -3.67 5.39
C ALA A 25 19.85 -3.87 4.49
N THR A 26 19.74 -5.03 3.87
CA THR A 26 18.56 -5.42 3.11
C THR A 26 17.43 -5.64 4.10
N ALA A 27 16.35 -4.85 4.00
CA ALA A 27 15.15 -5.09 4.79
C ALA A 27 14.64 -6.51 4.49
N HIS A 28 14.53 -7.34 5.53
CA HIS A 28 13.92 -8.66 5.41
C HIS A 28 12.39 -8.54 5.46
N PRO A 29 11.64 -9.48 4.87
CA PRO A 29 10.19 -9.48 4.93
C PRO A 29 9.68 -9.47 6.38
N SER A 30 8.63 -8.71 6.64
CA SER A 30 7.94 -8.72 7.94
C SER A 30 7.57 -10.13 8.39
N GLU A 31 7.69 -10.41 9.68
CA GLU A 31 7.20 -11.67 10.25
C GLU A 31 5.67 -11.79 10.04
N PRO A 32 5.13 -12.97 9.69
CA PRO A 32 3.70 -13.13 9.42
C PRO A 32 2.78 -12.67 10.57
N GLY A 33 3.26 -12.72 11.82
CA GLY A 33 2.51 -12.25 12.99
C GLY A 33 2.24 -10.73 13.03
N VAL A 34 2.92 -9.93 12.20
CA VAL A 34 2.78 -8.46 12.13
C VAL A 34 1.36 -8.01 11.87
N VAL A 35 0.60 -8.76 11.07
CA VAL A 35 -0.79 -8.41 10.71
C VAL A 35 -1.71 -8.26 11.93
N ASN A 36 -1.39 -8.90 13.07
CA ASN A 36 -2.20 -8.85 14.29
C ASN A 36 -2.07 -7.54 15.09
N TYR A 37 -1.08 -6.71 14.78
CA TYR A 37 -0.89 -5.41 15.42
C TYR A 37 -0.69 -4.25 14.42
N ALA A 38 -0.51 -4.55 13.13
CA ALA A 38 -0.50 -3.55 12.07
C ALA A 38 -1.90 -3.02 11.75
N VAL A 39 -2.94 -3.86 11.91
CA VAL A 39 -4.33 -3.41 11.86
C VAL A 39 -4.64 -2.65 13.15
N LEU A 40 -5.09 -1.41 13.01
CA LEU A 40 -5.38 -0.55 14.16
C LEU A 40 -6.72 -0.95 14.77
N GLY A 41 -6.76 -1.10 16.09
CA GLY A 41 -8.03 -1.26 16.81
C GLY A 41 -8.86 0.03 16.78
N LYS A 42 -10.18 -0.10 16.92
CA LYS A 42 -11.15 1.01 16.83
C LYS A 42 -10.82 2.26 17.66
N GLY A 43 -10.17 2.12 18.82
CA GLY A 43 -9.74 3.26 19.63
C GLY A 43 -8.67 4.12 18.95
N SER A 44 -7.68 3.49 18.32
CA SER A 44 -6.65 4.18 17.54
C SER A 44 -7.23 4.78 16.26
N VAL A 45 -8.14 4.07 15.59
CA VAL A 45 -8.88 4.60 14.44
C VAL A 45 -9.68 5.84 14.83
N GLY A 46 -10.40 5.79 15.95
CA GLY A 46 -11.16 6.93 16.49
C GLY A 46 -10.29 8.16 16.76
N ASN A 47 -9.06 7.96 17.25
CA ASN A 47 -8.11 9.05 17.44
C ASN A 47 -7.64 9.68 16.11
N ILE A 48 -7.50 8.90 15.04
CA ILE A 48 -7.09 9.39 13.72
C ILE A 48 -8.21 10.19 13.04
N VAL A 49 -9.43 9.64 13.05
CA VAL A 49 -10.58 10.25 12.38
C VAL A 49 -11.27 11.34 13.22
N GLY A 50 -10.91 11.47 14.50
CA GLY A 50 -11.46 12.49 15.40
C GLY A 50 -12.90 12.21 15.85
N GLY A 51 -13.33 10.94 15.90
CA GLY A 51 -14.70 10.56 16.23
C GLY A 51 -14.81 9.23 16.99
N PRO A 52 -15.92 8.99 17.73
CA PRO A 52 -16.11 7.75 18.45
C PRO A 52 -16.39 6.60 17.47
N MET A 53 -15.56 5.56 17.56
CA MET A 53 -15.71 4.31 16.81
C MET A 53 -16.13 3.19 17.76
N ALA A 54 -17.43 2.89 17.83
CA ALA A 54 -18.00 1.98 18.82
C ALA A 54 -18.06 0.53 18.33
N TRP A 55 -18.12 0.31 17.02
CA TRP A 55 -18.26 -1.01 16.41
C TRP A 55 -17.02 -1.38 15.59
N GLU A 56 -16.67 -2.67 15.59
CA GLU A 56 -15.52 -3.22 14.88
C GLU A 56 -15.84 -4.65 14.43
N SER A 57 -15.41 -5.00 13.23
CA SER A 57 -15.43 -6.37 12.70
C SER A 57 -14.10 -6.68 12.02
N VAL A 58 -13.49 -7.79 12.42
CA VAL A 58 -12.19 -8.25 11.90
C VAL A 58 -12.43 -9.32 10.84
N PHE A 59 -11.61 -9.30 9.79
CA PHE A 59 -11.62 -10.29 8.72
C PHE A 59 -10.21 -10.79 8.43
N THR A 60 -10.06 -12.11 8.29
CA THR A 60 -8.76 -12.78 8.17
C THR A 60 -8.49 -13.34 6.77
N ARG A 61 -9.32 -12.96 5.80
CA ARG A 61 -9.17 -13.30 4.38
C ARG A 61 -9.52 -12.09 3.51
N PRO A 62 -8.92 -11.97 2.32
CA PRO A 62 -9.29 -10.92 1.37
C PRO A 62 -10.78 -10.95 1.06
N VAL A 63 -11.42 -9.78 1.03
CA VAL A 63 -12.85 -9.63 0.79
C VAL A 63 -13.16 -8.30 0.11
N GLN A 64 -14.04 -8.37 -0.90
CA GLN A 64 -14.62 -7.23 -1.57
C GLN A 64 -16.06 -7.04 -1.11
N GLY A 65 -16.39 -5.85 -0.64
CA GLY A 65 -17.76 -5.42 -0.31
C GLY A 65 -18.35 -4.54 -1.40
N ASP A 66 -17.62 -3.51 -1.82
CA ASP A 66 -18.08 -2.55 -2.83
C ASP A 66 -17.46 -2.85 -4.20
N TRP A 67 -18.23 -2.65 -5.27
CA TRP A 67 -17.76 -2.79 -6.65
C TRP A 67 -18.39 -1.75 -7.58
N VAL A 68 -17.81 -1.54 -8.76
CA VAL A 68 -18.26 -0.54 -9.74
C VAL A 68 -18.40 -1.11 -11.14
N ASP A 69 -19.25 -0.48 -11.95
CA ASP A 69 -19.49 -0.89 -13.35
C ASP A 69 -18.27 -0.70 -14.26
N ILE A 70 -17.47 0.35 -14.05
CA ILE A 70 -16.24 0.56 -14.82
C ILE A 70 -15.11 -0.31 -14.22
N PRO A 71 -14.64 -1.38 -14.90
CA PRO A 71 -13.79 -2.37 -14.27
C PRO A 71 -12.40 -1.84 -13.84
N VAL A 72 -11.89 -0.82 -14.52
CA VAL A 72 -10.60 -0.17 -14.19
C VAL A 72 -10.65 0.54 -12.83
N CYS A 73 -11.84 0.90 -12.35
CA CYS A 73 -12.04 1.61 -11.09
C CYS A 73 -12.33 0.68 -9.89
N ASN A 74 -12.43 -0.63 -10.12
CA ASN A 74 -12.86 -1.57 -9.07
C ASN A 74 -11.90 -1.57 -7.87
N ASN A 75 -10.60 -1.45 -8.10
CA ASN A 75 -9.60 -1.44 -7.03
C ASN A 75 -9.53 -0.10 -6.27
N TRP A 76 -10.22 0.93 -6.74
CA TRP A 76 -10.42 2.19 -6.01
C TRP A 76 -11.77 2.23 -5.28
N ALA A 77 -12.71 1.32 -5.62
CA ALA A 77 -13.99 1.24 -4.95
C ALA A 77 -13.86 0.67 -3.52
N ASP A 78 -12.98 -0.30 -3.31
CA ASP A 78 -12.78 -0.98 -2.02
C ASP A 78 -11.31 -1.44 -1.85
N ILE A 79 -10.92 -1.77 -0.62
CA ILE A 79 -9.57 -2.26 -0.27
C ILE A 79 -9.64 -3.65 0.37
N GLY A 80 -8.49 -4.35 0.46
CA GLY A 80 -8.45 -5.72 0.98
C GLY A 80 -8.99 -6.76 -0.02
N LEU A 81 -8.92 -6.44 -1.31
CA LEU A 81 -9.52 -7.21 -2.39
C LEU A 81 -8.78 -8.54 -2.65
N PRO A 82 -9.51 -9.62 -2.97
CA PRO A 82 -8.93 -10.85 -3.48
C PRO A 82 -8.01 -10.62 -4.69
N GLU A 83 -8.40 -9.75 -5.63
CA GLU A 83 -7.56 -9.43 -6.81
C GLU A 83 -6.17 -8.89 -6.43
N VAL A 84 -6.03 -8.22 -5.29
CA VAL A 84 -4.75 -7.69 -4.81
C VAL A 84 -4.01 -8.72 -3.95
N TYR A 85 -4.71 -9.43 -3.07
CA TYR A 85 -4.11 -10.23 -2.01
C TYR A 85 -4.08 -11.75 -2.25
N ASP A 86 -4.88 -12.31 -3.18
CA ASP A 86 -4.87 -13.75 -3.50
C ASP A 86 -3.61 -14.13 -4.31
N ASP A 87 -2.45 -14.01 -3.67
CA ASP A 87 -1.15 -14.41 -4.17
C ASP A 87 -0.69 -15.67 -3.43
N PRO A 88 -0.11 -16.67 -4.12
CA PRO A 88 0.47 -17.84 -3.45
C PRO A 88 1.56 -17.49 -2.43
N ASP A 89 2.21 -16.33 -2.57
CA ASP A 89 3.23 -15.85 -1.64
C ASP A 89 2.66 -15.02 -0.48
N LEU A 90 1.34 -14.88 -0.35
CA LEU A 90 0.71 -14.26 0.81
C LEU A 90 0.89 -15.17 2.04
N ALA A 91 1.73 -14.75 2.98
CA ALA A 91 2.04 -15.51 4.19
C ALA A 91 0.99 -15.31 5.30
N SER A 92 0.46 -14.09 5.43
CA SER A 92 -0.63 -13.79 6.36
C SER A 92 -1.42 -12.56 5.93
N PHE A 93 -2.66 -12.46 6.43
CA PHE A 93 -3.56 -11.37 6.14
C PHE A 93 -4.44 -11.07 7.36
N ASN A 94 -4.69 -9.80 7.61
CA ASN A 94 -5.67 -9.35 8.58
C ASN A 94 -6.24 -7.99 8.14
N GLY A 95 -7.51 -7.74 8.46
CA GLY A 95 -8.17 -6.48 8.19
C GLY A 95 -9.29 -6.23 9.19
N ALA A 96 -9.72 -4.99 9.28
CA ALA A 96 -10.82 -4.59 10.13
C ALA A 96 -11.68 -3.52 9.45
N VAL A 97 -12.98 -3.60 9.71
CA VAL A 97 -13.93 -2.52 9.51
C VAL A 97 -14.25 -1.93 10.87
N THR A 98 -14.15 -0.61 10.97
CA THR A 98 -14.45 0.16 12.18
C THR A 98 -15.50 1.21 11.85
N GLN A 99 -16.53 1.32 12.68
CA GLN A 99 -17.65 2.25 12.46
C GLN A 99 -18.13 2.89 13.77
N THR A 100 -18.80 4.03 13.67
CA THR A 100 -19.46 4.67 14.83
C THR A 100 -20.62 3.82 15.36
N ALA A 101 -21.39 3.18 14.48
CA ALA A 101 -22.40 2.18 14.82
C ALA A 101 -22.41 1.08 13.75
N ALA A 102 -22.98 -0.10 14.06
CA ALA A 102 -23.09 -1.16 13.07
C ALA A 102 -23.91 -0.71 11.85
N ASN A 103 -23.35 -0.92 10.65
CA ASN A 103 -23.87 -0.49 9.36
C ASN A 103 -23.90 1.03 9.12
N ASP A 104 -23.18 1.82 9.92
CA ASP A 104 -23.01 3.25 9.65
C ASP A 104 -21.91 3.48 8.60
N GLN A 105 -22.34 3.67 7.34
CA GLN A 105 -21.46 3.96 6.22
C GLN A 105 -21.02 5.44 6.15
N THR A 106 -21.55 6.32 7.01
CA THR A 106 -21.15 7.73 7.05
C THR A 106 -19.87 7.95 7.87
N HIS A 107 -19.59 7.06 8.81
CA HIS A 107 -18.37 7.04 9.61
C HIS A 107 -17.77 5.64 9.57
N PHE A 108 -17.08 5.35 8.47
CA PHE A 108 -16.58 4.02 8.13
C PHE A 108 -15.08 4.07 7.83
N VAL A 109 -14.32 3.18 8.46
CA VAL A 109 -12.92 2.93 8.11
C VAL A 109 -12.74 1.45 7.88
N LYS A 110 -12.23 1.09 6.70
CA LYS A 110 -11.71 -0.25 6.41
C LYS A 110 -10.19 -0.19 6.38
N GLN A 111 -9.56 -1.24 6.86
CA GLN A 111 -8.11 -1.44 6.81
C GLN A 111 -7.85 -2.89 6.41
N ALA A 112 -6.79 -3.11 5.63
CA ALA A 112 -6.33 -4.44 5.26
C ALA A 112 -4.80 -4.44 5.17
N VAL A 113 -4.18 -5.46 5.76
CA VAL A 113 -2.73 -5.66 5.77
C VAL A 113 -2.43 -7.09 5.37
N GLY A 114 -1.58 -7.26 4.37
CA GLY A 114 -1.00 -8.54 3.98
C GLY A 114 0.51 -8.54 4.17
N VAL A 115 1.04 -9.67 4.64
CA VAL A 115 2.48 -9.93 4.69
C VAL A 115 2.79 -10.97 3.63
N PHE A 116 3.71 -10.62 2.74
CA PHE A 116 4.17 -11.50 1.66
C PHE A 116 5.52 -12.13 2.01
N ALA A 117 5.78 -13.31 1.46
CA ALA A 117 7.00 -14.06 1.70
C ALA A 117 8.27 -13.34 1.19
N THR A 118 8.13 -12.41 0.23
CA THR A 118 9.23 -11.65 -0.37
C THR A 118 8.81 -10.22 -0.69
N ASN A 119 9.78 -9.31 -0.83
CA ASN A 119 9.53 -7.94 -1.28
C ASN A 119 8.96 -7.94 -2.72
N ASP A 120 9.51 -8.78 -3.61
CA ASP A 120 8.98 -8.92 -4.98
C ASP A 120 7.50 -9.33 -5.00
N ALA A 121 7.06 -10.18 -4.07
CA ALA A 121 5.65 -10.55 -3.96
C ALA A 121 4.76 -9.40 -3.46
N ALA A 122 5.25 -8.60 -2.51
CA ALA A 122 4.57 -7.38 -2.08
C ALA A 122 4.49 -6.34 -3.21
N ASP A 123 5.58 -6.18 -3.98
CA ASP A 123 5.64 -5.26 -5.12
C ASP A 123 4.67 -5.70 -6.23
N ARG A 124 4.58 -7.01 -6.53
CA ARG A 124 3.56 -7.53 -7.46
C ARG A 124 2.14 -7.24 -6.97
N ALA A 125 1.87 -7.36 -5.67
CA ALA A 125 0.56 -7.02 -5.11
C ALA A 125 0.24 -5.53 -5.26
N PHE A 126 1.21 -4.66 -5.02
CA PHE A 126 1.08 -3.22 -5.26
C PHE A 126 0.81 -2.93 -6.74
N HIS A 127 1.52 -3.58 -7.66
CA HIS A 127 1.29 -3.45 -9.10
C HIS A 127 -0.08 -3.96 -9.56
N ARG A 128 -0.63 -5.03 -8.95
CA ARG A 128 -2.03 -5.43 -9.21
C ARG A 128 -3.03 -4.33 -8.85
N LEU A 129 -2.75 -3.51 -7.84
CA LEU A 129 -3.57 -2.35 -7.51
C LEU A 129 -3.37 -1.21 -8.53
N VAL A 130 -2.14 -0.77 -8.72
CA VAL A 130 -1.87 0.48 -9.45
C VAL A 130 -1.94 0.32 -10.97
N ASP A 131 -1.50 -0.80 -11.52
CA ASP A 131 -1.54 -1.04 -12.97
C ASP A 131 -3.00 -1.22 -13.44
N ARG A 132 -3.83 -1.86 -12.60
CA ARG A 132 -5.25 -2.06 -12.86
C ARG A 132 -6.05 -0.77 -12.91
N THR A 133 -5.59 0.27 -12.20
CA THR A 133 -6.34 1.52 -11.99
C THR A 133 -5.90 2.65 -12.92
N VAL A 134 -5.00 2.37 -13.87
CA VAL A 134 -4.60 3.28 -14.93
C VAL A 134 -5.83 3.69 -15.76
N GLY A 135 -6.21 4.96 -15.65
CA GLY A 135 -7.37 5.54 -16.35
C GLY A 135 -8.65 5.67 -15.50
N CYS A 136 -8.60 5.36 -14.20
CA CYS A 136 -9.75 5.56 -13.31
C CYS A 136 -9.94 7.03 -12.87
N SER A 137 -8.87 7.82 -12.73
CA SER A 137 -9.00 9.25 -12.39
C SER A 137 -9.89 9.98 -13.40
N GLY A 138 -10.85 10.75 -12.89
CA GLY A 138 -11.84 11.48 -13.67
C GLY A 138 -13.05 10.66 -14.12
N GLN A 139 -13.13 9.36 -13.79
CA GLN A 139 -14.29 8.54 -14.11
C GLN A 139 -15.43 8.73 -13.10
N THR A 140 -16.66 8.67 -13.60
CA THR A 140 -17.88 8.60 -12.80
C THR A 140 -18.64 7.33 -13.18
N THR A 141 -19.01 6.51 -12.19
CA THR A 141 -19.62 5.20 -12.41
C THR A 141 -20.63 4.87 -11.31
N ALA A 142 -21.55 3.95 -11.58
CA ALA A 142 -22.32 3.33 -10.51
C ALA A 142 -21.38 2.51 -9.61
N MET A 143 -21.60 2.62 -8.31
CA MET A 143 -20.98 1.85 -7.23
C MET A 143 -22.07 1.09 -6.50
N HIS A 144 -21.86 -0.19 -6.34
CA HIS A 144 -22.75 -1.11 -5.62
C HIS A 144 -22.13 -1.38 -4.26
N LEU A 145 -22.87 -0.99 -3.21
CA LEU A 145 -22.44 -1.08 -1.83
C LEU A 145 -22.78 -2.44 -1.23
N ASP A 146 -22.05 -2.82 -0.19
CA ASP A 146 -22.29 -4.03 0.60
C ASP A 146 -23.73 -4.15 1.19
N ASN A 147 -24.38 -3.03 1.43
CA ASN A 147 -25.76 -2.94 1.92
C ASN A 147 -26.82 -3.09 0.82
N GLY A 148 -26.41 -3.33 -0.43
CA GLY A 148 -27.28 -3.50 -1.60
C GLY A 148 -27.71 -2.19 -2.27
N ALA A 149 -27.33 -1.03 -1.74
CA ALA A 149 -27.57 0.25 -2.40
C ALA A 149 -26.68 0.42 -3.63
N THR A 150 -27.17 1.17 -4.61
CA THR A 150 -26.38 1.61 -5.76
C THR A 150 -26.35 3.13 -5.78
N GLN A 151 -25.16 3.70 -5.88
CA GLN A 151 -24.90 5.13 -5.88
C GLN A 151 -23.99 5.50 -7.06
N VAL A 152 -23.95 6.76 -7.45
CA VAL A 152 -23.05 7.24 -8.51
C VAL A 152 -21.86 7.91 -7.84
N TRP A 153 -20.64 7.47 -8.17
CA TRP A 153 -19.41 7.95 -7.56
C TRP A 153 -18.41 8.41 -8.61
N SER A 154 -17.76 9.55 -8.34
CA SER A 154 -16.63 10.07 -9.09
C SER A 154 -15.33 9.73 -8.39
N PHE A 155 -14.32 9.37 -9.17
CA PHE A 155 -13.01 8.96 -8.70
C PHE A 155 -11.95 9.98 -9.14
N ASP A 156 -11.06 10.34 -8.22
CA ASP A 156 -9.89 11.16 -8.52
C ASP A 156 -8.65 10.61 -7.82
N GLY A 157 -7.48 10.79 -8.44
CA GLY A 157 -6.23 10.23 -7.93
C GLY A 157 -5.04 10.65 -8.77
N GLY A 158 -3.88 10.77 -8.12
CA GLY A 158 -2.62 11.08 -8.79
C GLY A 158 -1.90 9.83 -9.31
N PRO A 159 -0.76 10.01 -9.99
CA PRO A 159 0.12 8.89 -10.28
C PRO A 159 0.59 8.23 -8.97
N PRO A 160 0.74 6.90 -8.93
CA PRO A 160 1.27 6.21 -7.76
C PRO A 160 2.73 6.65 -7.50
N GLY A 161 3.10 6.70 -6.22
CA GLY A 161 4.47 6.78 -5.78
C GLY A 161 5.21 5.45 -5.92
N ALA A 162 6.42 5.37 -5.36
CA ALA A 162 7.24 4.17 -5.44
C ALA A 162 6.66 2.99 -4.61
N ALA A 163 5.95 3.28 -3.52
CA ALA A 163 5.41 2.25 -2.61
C ALA A 163 4.02 2.63 -2.05
N ASP A 164 3.41 3.70 -2.56
CA ASP A 164 2.16 4.24 -2.07
C ASP A 164 1.33 4.81 -3.22
N ALA A 165 0.01 4.79 -3.05
CA ALA A 165 -0.94 5.41 -3.95
C ALA A 165 -2.10 5.95 -3.11
N SER A 166 -2.63 7.09 -3.50
CA SER A 166 -3.81 7.67 -2.87
C SER A 166 -4.79 8.15 -3.91
N TRP A 167 -6.07 7.99 -3.59
CA TRP A 167 -7.20 8.41 -4.42
C TRP A 167 -8.34 8.84 -3.50
N THR A 168 -9.27 9.57 -4.07
CA THR A 168 -10.53 9.95 -3.44
C THR A 168 -11.69 9.39 -4.26
N LYS A 169 -12.79 9.10 -3.58
CA LYS A 169 -14.08 8.81 -4.20
C LYS A 169 -15.11 9.74 -3.59
N GLN A 170 -15.98 10.32 -4.40
CA GLN A 170 -17.04 11.22 -3.96
C GLN A 170 -18.37 10.85 -4.61
N GLU A 171 -19.45 10.79 -3.81
CA GLU A 171 -20.80 10.57 -4.33
C GLU A 171 -21.22 11.78 -5.19
N ALA A 172 -21.59 11.52 -6.44
CA ALA A 172 -21.95 12.56 -7.39
C ALA A 172 -23.19 13.33 -6.94
N GLY A 173 -23.17 14.65 -7.09
CA GLY A 173 -24.26 15.53 -6.69
C GLY A 173 -24.36 15.76 -5.17
N THR A 174 -23.33 15.38 -4.41
CA THR A 174 -23.20 15.71 -2.99
C THR A 174 -22.00 16.64 -2.78
N ASP A 175 -22.21 17.79 -2.12
CA ASP A 175 -21.16 18.78 -1.82
C ASP A 175 -20.28 18.39 -0.62
N ARG A 176 -20.09 17.10 -0.35
CA ARG A 176 -19.29 16.60 0.78
C ARG A 176 -17.84 16.37 0.41
#